data_AF-A0A3D2J774-F1
#
_entry.id   AF-A0A3D2J774-F1
#
_cell.length_a   1.000
_cell.length_b   1.000
_cell.length_c   1.000
_cell.angle_alpha   90.00
_cell.angle_beta   90.00
_cell.angle_gamma   90.00
#
_symmetry.space_group_name_H-M   'P 1'
#
loop_
_entity.id
_entity.type
_entity.pdbx_description
1 polymer ?
#
loop_
_entity_poly.entity_id
_entity_poly.type
_entity_poly.pdbx_seq_one_letter_code
_entity_poly.pdbx_strand_id
1 'polypeptide(L)'
;MLNNLQRMDGDHHKQQRRLMMPAFHGQHMMKYHHAMIDQTQHMLDRWEVGREFDLLRAMQQLTQNVMNKTLFGLDDDKKVAQLSDLIHKLTKVMMLGVRMPVDIPGFPYHQALRIAQKLDAEMRAIIEQKRARPEATDILAALIQTHDGDGEKLSNDQLIGQIFAFYTTAYQTPANALTWTNFLLAQHPHILADLLNELDEKLHGTPPTSEQLSQLPLLECVVKESLRLFPP
;
A
#
# COMPACT_ATOMS: atom_id res chain seq x y z
N MET A 1 -14.58 10.99 0.88
CA MET A 1 -14.08 9.66 1.33
C MET A 1 -14.67 8.46 0.59
N LEU A 2 -15.94 8.48 0.18
CA LEU A 2 -16.56 7.33 -0.53
C LEU A 2 -16.42 7.39 -2.06
N ASN A 3 -15.78 8.43 -2.59
CA ASN A 3 -15.60 8.65 -4.03
C ASN A 3 -14.33 7.93 -4.50
N ASN A 4 -14.36 6.61 -4.56
CA ASN A 4 -13.23 5.76 -4.92
C ASN A 4 -13.62 4.72 -5.97
N LEU A 5 -12.62 4.10 -6.62
CA LEU A 5 -12.85 3.18 -7.74
C LEU A 5 -13.76 2.00 -7.38
N GLN A 6 -13.70 1.50 -6.15
CA GLN A 6 -14.48 0.33 -5.72
C GLN A 6 -15.98 0.58 -5.69
N ARG A 7 -16.42 1.84 -5.75
CA ARG A 7 -17.83 2.25 -5.69
C ARG A 7 -18.31 2.89 -7.00
N MET A 8 -17.55 2.73 -8.09
CA MET A 8 -17.88 3.28 -9.39
C MET A 8 -18.04 2.19 -10.42
N ASP A 9 -18.90 2.44 -11.41
CA ASP A 9 -19.15 1.55 -12.53
C ASP A 9 -19.06 2.29 -13.87
N GLY A 10 -19.05 1.53 -14.96
CA GLY A 10 -19.16 2.06 -16.33
C GLY A 10 -18.04 3.03 -16.72
N ASP A 11 -18.40 4.11 -17.39
CA ASP A 11 -17.44 5.04 -17.98
C ASP A 11 -16.73 5.91 -16.93
N HIS A 12 -17.40 6.25 -15.82
CA HIS A 12 -16.77 6.93 -14.69
C HIS A 12 -15.64 6.09 -14.07
N HIS A 13 -15.88 4.78 -13.89
CA HIS A 13 -14.85 3.86 -13.42
C HIS A 13 -13.68 3.78 -14.41
N LYS A 14 -13.95 3.65 -15.71
CA LYS A 14 -12.88 3.62 -16.74
C LYS A 14 -12.05 4.90 -16.74
N GLN A 15 -12.68 6.06 -16.65
CA GLN A 15 -12.00 7.35 -16.63
C GLN A 15 -11.10 7.49 -15.39
N GLN A 16 -11.65 7.26 -14.18
CA GLN A 16 -10.83 7.31 -12.96
C GLN A 16 -9.70 6.28 -12.98
N ARG A 17 -9.94 5.08 -13.49
CA ARG A 17 -8.90 4.05 -13.61
C ARG A 17 -7.78 4.55 -14.52
N ARG A 18 -8.10 5.19 -15.66
CA ARG A 18 -7.11 5.80 -16.54
C ARG A 18 -6.28 6.89 -15.83
N LEU A 19 -6.91 7.70 -14.97
CA LEU A 19 -6.22 8.73 -14.17
C LEU A 19 -5.34 8.15 -13.05
N MET A 20 -5.67 6.96 -12.54
CA MET A 20 -4.92 6.35 -11.44
C MET A 20 -3.74 5.50 -11.91
N MET A 21 -3.91 4.77 -13.00
CA MET A 21 -2.93 3.79 -13.47
C MET A 21 -1.51 4.35 -13.68
N PRO A 22 -1.27 5.59 -14.17
CA PRO A 22 0.08 6.12 -14.38
C PRO A 22 0.97 6.11 -13.13
N ALA A 23 0.40 6.35 -11.95
CA ALA A 23 1.12 6.27 -10.67
C ALA A 23 1.62 4.84 -10.35
N PHE A 24 1.06 3.83 -11.02
CA PHE A 24 1.40 2.42 -10.83
C PHE A 24 2.12 1.77 -12.02
N HIS A 25 2.45 2.53 -13.06
CA HIS A 25 3.19 2.01 -14.21
C HIS A 25 4.69 1.86 -13.92
N GLY A 26 5.36 0.99 -14.69
CA GLY A 26 6.72 0.49 -14.43
C GLY A 26 7.76 1.54 -14.01
N GLN A 27 7.82 2.70 -14.68
CA GLN A 27 8.79 3.76 -14.30
C GLN A 27 8.51 4.39 -12.93
N HIS A 28 7.25 4.49 -12.50
CA HIS A 28 6.89 4.96 -11.16
C HIS A 28 7.11 3.88 -10.11
N MET A 29 6.83 2.62 -10.43
CA MET A 29 7.13 1.50 -9.53
C MET A 29 8.60 1.44 -9.14
N MET A 30 9.52 1.77 -10.05
CA MET A 30 10.95 1.82 -9.74
C MET A 30 11.33 2.91 -8.75
N LYS A 31 10.55 3.99 -8.64
CA LYS A 31 10.75 5.02 -7.61
C LYS A 31 10.41 4.51 -6.21
N TYR A 32 9.56 3.49 -6.11
CA TYR A 32 9.11 2.90 -4.86
C TYR A 32 10.00 1.74 -4.39
N HIS A 33 10.81 1.20 -5.30
CA HIS A 33 11.71 0.08 -5.05
C HIS A 33 12.63 0.28 -3.86
N HIS A 34 13.26 1.45 -3.75
CA HIS A 34 14.12 1.78 -2.60
C HIS A 34 13.36 1.71 -1.28
N ALA A 35 12.14 2.23 -1.21
CA ALA A 35 11.32 2.12 -0.01
C ALA A 35 10.99 0.66 0.34
N MET A 36 10.80 -0.21 -0.65
CA MET A 36 10.58 -1.65 -0.40
C MET A 36 11.82 -2.31 0.19
N ILE A 37 13.00 -2.02 -0.36
CA ILE A 37 14.28 -2.52 0.17
C ILE A 37 14.51 -2.02 1.59
N ASP A 38 14.43 -0.70 1.80
CA ASP A 38 14.73 -0.08 3.09
C ASP A 38 13.83 -0.63 4.20
N GLN A 39 12.52 -0.74 3.94
CA GLN A 39 11.59 -1.29 4.92
C GLN A 39 11.78 -2.79 5.17
N THR A 40 12.20 -3.54 4.14
CA THR A 40 12.54 -4.96 4.30
C THR A 40 13.81 -5.10 5.15
N GLN A 41 14.85 -4.31 4.89
CA GLN A 41 16.08 -4.32 5.67
C GLN A 41 15.84 -3.94 7.13
N HIS A 42 15.09 -2.86 7.38
CA HIS A 42 14.73 -2.46 8.74
C HIS A 42 13.93 -3.53 9.51
N MET A 43 13.12 -4.33 8.82
CA MET A 43 12.45 -5.47 9.43
C MET A 43 13.45 -6.57 9.78
N LEU A 44 14.32 -6.95 8.84
CA LEU A 44 15.30 -8.01 8.99
C LEU A 44 16.38 -7.70 10.03
N ASP A 45 16.81 -6.44 10.17
CA ASP A 45 17.78 -5.98 11.18
C ASP A 45 17.32 -6.24 12.63
N ARG A 46 16.01 -6.44 12.83
CA ARG A 46 15.40 -6.69 14.13
C ARG A 46 15.13 -8.17 14.38
N TRP A 47 15.40 -9.03 13.42
CA TRP A 47 15.18 -10.47 13.55
C TRP A 47 16.38 -11.12 14.24
N GLU A 48 16.07 -12.02 15.17
CA GLU A 48 17.06 -12.78 15.93
C GLU A 48 16.99 -14.24 15.52
N VAL A 49 18.13 -14.83 15.16
CA VAL A 49 18.20 -16.25 14.78
C VAL A 49 17.73 -17.13 15.95
N GLY A 50 16.87 -18.09 15.66
CA GLY A 50 16.31 -19.03 16.65
C GLY A 50 15.09 -18.50 17.41
N ARG A 51 14.66 -17.27 17.16
CA ARG A 51 13.45 -16.69 17.76
C ARG A 51 12.23 -16.93 16.87
N GLU A 52 11.19 -17.54 17.43
CA GLU A 52 9.91 -17.70 16.76
C GLU A 52 9.14 -16.37 16.68
N PHE A 53 8.39 -16.19 15.60
CA PHE A 53 7.54 -15.01 15.38
C PHE A 53 6.31 -15.35 14.53
N ASP A 54 5.32 -14.47 14.58
CA ASP A 54 4.12 -14.54 13.74
C ASP A 54 4.44 -13.97 12.34
N LEU A 55 4.53 -14.87 11.34
CA LEU A 55 4.84 -14.52 9.96
C LEU A 55 3.81 -13.57 9.35
N LEU A 56 2.51 -13.81 9.58
CA LEU A 56 1.46 -12.96 9.01
C LEU A 56 1.55 -11.54 9.58
N ARG A 57 1.73 -11.42 10.91
CA ARG A 57 1.91 -10.12 11.55
C ARG A 57 3.15 -9.40 11.02
N ALA A 58 4.26 -10.11 10.81
CA ALA A 58 5.47 -9.52 10.25
C ALA A 58 5.25 -9.00 8.82
N MET A 59 4.61 -9.80 7.95
CA MET A 59 4.34 -9.39 6.57
C MET A 59 3.34 -8.22 6.50
N GLN A 60 2.33 -8.19 7.37
CA GLN A 60 1.39 -7.06 7.49
C GLN A 60 2.10 -5.77 7.91
N GLN A 61 3.04 -5.85 8.86
CA GLN A 61 3.81 -4.69 9.28
C GLN A 61 4.71 -4.18 8.15
N LEU A 62 5.38 -5.10 7.43
CA LEU A 62 6.23 -4.75 6.29
C LEU A 62 5.44 -4.01 5.21
N THR A 63 4.34 -4.60 4.74
CA THR A 63 3.57 -4.01 3.64
C THR A 63 2.87 -2.72 4.05
N GLN A 64 2.45 -2.59 5.32
CA GLN A 64 1.92 -1.34 5.83
C GLN A 64 2.99 -0.24 5.84
N ASN A 65 4.22 -0.55 6.26
CA ASN A 65 5.32 0.42 6.27
C ASN A 65 5.71 0.84 4.85
N VAL A 66 5.81 -0.12 3.92
CA VAL A 66 6.03 0.14 2.49
C VAL A 66 4.91 1.03 1.93
N MET A 67 3.65 0.71 2.22
CA MET A 67 2.50 1.51 1.79
C MET A 67 2.60 2.94 2.34
N ASN A 68 2.87 3.12 3.63
CA ASN A 68 2.98 4.45 4.24
C ASN A 68 4.06 5.31 3.58
N LYS A 69 5.24 4.71 3.34
CA LYS A 69 6.38 5.39 2.72
C LYS A 69 6.12 5.74 1.27
N THR A 70 5.57 4.81 0.49
CA THR A 70 5.34 4.99 -0.95
C THR A 70 4.10 5.82 -1.26
N LEU A 71 3.05 5.75 -0.42
CA LEU A 71 1.80 6.46 -0.63
C LEU A 71 1.91 7.95 -0.30
N PHE A 72 2.50 8.27 0.86
CA PHE A 72 2.56 9.65 1.33
C PHE A 72 3.94 10.30 1.21
N GLY A 73 5.01 9.51 1.02
CA GLY A 73 6.37 10.03 1.06
C GLY A 73 6.65 10.83 2.33
N LEU A 74 6.06 10.42 3.46
CA LEU A 74 6.23 11.08 4.74
C LEU A 74 7.37 10.41 5.49
N ASP A 75 8.36 11.20 5.87
CA ASP A 75 9.43 10.81 6.80
C ASP A 75 9.04 11.09 8.27
N ASP A 76 7.84 11.65 8.49
CA ASP A 76 7.32 11.96 9.81
C ASP A 76 6.44 10.82 10.33
N ASP A 77 7.08 9.90 11.04
CA ASP A 77 6.44 8.75 11.69
C ASP A 77 5.26 9.15 12.59
N LYS A 78 5.31 10.33 13.23
CA LYS A 78 4.20 10.80 14.08
C LYS A 78 2.98 11.15 13.25
N LYS A 79 3.17 11.83 12.13
CA LYS A 79 2.08 12.21 11.23
C LYS A 79 1.45 10.99 10.56
N VAL A 80 2.27 10.03 10.15
CA VAL A 80 1.80 8.73 9.65
C VAL A 80 1.00 8.00 10.73
N ALA A 81 1.51 7.91 11.96
CA ALA A 81 0.80 7.25 13.06
C ALA A 81 -0.54 7.92 13.38
N GLN A 82 -0.61 9.25 13.38
CA GLN A 82 -1.87 9.98 13.58
C GLN A 82 -2.89 9.70 12.48
N LEU A 83 -2.47 9.68 11.22
CA LEU A 83 -3.34 9.37 10.10
C LEU A 83 -3.85 7.93 10.17
N SER A 84 -2.95 7.01 10.52
CA SER A 84 -3.22 5.59 10.72
C SER A 84 -4.27 5.36 11.81
N ASP A 85 -4.13 6.04 12.95
CA ASP A 85 -5.07 5.99 14.07
C ASP A 85 -6.45 6.55 13.69
N LEU A 86 -6.50 7.67 12.94
CA LEU A 86 -7.76 8.23 12.45
C LEU A 86 -8.48 7.27 11.50
N ILE A 87 -7.76 6.66 10.54
CA ILE A 87 -8.33 5.70 9.61
C ILE A 87 -8.82 4.46 10.34
N HIS A 88 -8.03 3.91 11.27
CA HIS A 88 -8.43 2.73 12.04
C HIS A 88 -9.68 3.00 12.89
N LYS A 89 -9.73 4.15 13.58
CA LYS A 89 -10.92 4.58 14.34
C LYS A 89 -12.12 4.75 13.43
N LEU A 90 -11.96 5.40 12.27
CA LEU A 90 -13.04 5.59 11.32
C LEU A 90 -13.59 4.25 10.83
N THR A 91 -12.73 3.32 10.41
CA THR A 91 -13.14 1.99 9.92
C THR A 91 -13.89 1.20 11.00
N LYS A 92 -13.41 1.23 12.24
CA LYS A 92 -14.07 0.57 13.38
C LYS A 92 -15.45 1.14 13.67
N VAL A 93 -15.57 2.47 13.69
CA VAL A 93 -16.86 3.13 13.98
C VAL A 93 -17.82 3.02 12.79
N MET A 94 -17.33 3.04 11.55
CA MET A 94 -18.17 2.81 10.36
C MET A 94 -18.82 1.41 10.37
N MET A 95 -18.07 0.37 10.75
CA MET A 95 -18.63 -0.99 10.91
C MET A 95 -19.85 -1.04 11.85
N LEU A 96 -19.84 -0.20 12.91
CA LEU A 96 -20.94 -0.10 13.87
C LEU A 96 -22.03 0.90 13.42
N GLY A 97 -21.61 2.04 12.86
CA GLY A 97 -22.47 3.18 12.54
C GLY A 97 -23.31 3.01 11.28
N VAL A 98 -22.90 2.16 10.33
CA VAL A 98 -23.70 1.87 9.12
C VAL A 98 -25.03 1.19 9.48
N ARG A 99 -25.12 0.48 10.61
CA ARG A 99 -26.37 -0.14 11.09
C ARG A 99 -27.37 0.87 11.67
N MET A 100 -26.92 2.07 12.06
CA MET A 100 -27.76 3.09 12.66
C MET A 100 -27.24 4.49 12.28
N PRO A 101 -27.61 5.02 11.09
CA PRO A 101 -27.12 6.29 10.57
C PRO A 101 -27.82 7.50 11.22
N VAL A 102 -27.71 7.60 12.55
CA VAL A 102 -28.34 8.65 13.35
C VAL A 102 -27.27 9.65 13.78
N ASP A 103 -27.35 10.87 13.25
CA ASP A 103 -26.40 11.96 13.53
C ASP A 103 -26.78 12.71 14.82
N ILE A 104 -26.67 12.03 15.96
CA ILE A 104 -26.90 12.59 17.28
C ILE A 104 -25.64 12.40 18.14
N PRO A 105 -25.17 13.42 18.88
CA PRO A 105 -24.04 13.28 19.80
C PRO A 105 -24.20 12.08 20.74
N GLY A 106 -23.18 11.22 20.80
CA GLY A 106 -23.18 9.97 21.57
C GLY A 106 -23.48 8.72 20.74
N PHE A 107 -23.99 8.85 19.51
CA PHE A 107 -24.17 7.72 18.60
C PHE A 107 -22.91 7.45 17.76
N PRO A 108 -22.64 6.17 17.39
CA PRO A 108 -21.48 5.82 16.56
C PRO A 108 -21.42 6.59 15.23
N TYR A 109 -22.57 6.83 14.59
CA TYR A 109 -22.59 7.54 13.31
C TYR A 109 -22.13 9.00 13.43
N HIS A 110 -22.57 9.73 14.46
CA HIS A 110 -22.06 11.08 14.75
C HIS A 110 -20.54 11.08 14.97
N GLN A 111 -20.03 10.11 15.73
CA GLN A 111 -18.59 9.97 15.95
C GLN A 111 -17.84 9.67 14.63
N ALA A 112 -18.39 8.81 13.77
CA ALA A 112 -17.81 8.52 12.46
C ALA A 112 -17.73 9.79 11.59
N LEU A 113 -18.79 10.61 11.56
CA LEU A 113 -18.80 11.87 10.81
C LEU A 113 -17.72 12.84 11.32
N ARG A 114 -17.57 12.98 12.63
CA ARG A 114 -16.51 13.83 13.23
C ARG A 114 -15.11 13.36 12.88
N ILE A 115 -14.85 12.05 12.95
CA ILE A 115 -13.55 11.48 12.59
C ILE A 115 -13.30 11.66 11.09
N ALA A 116 -14.32 11.43 10.24
CA ALA A 116 -14.24 11.65 8.81
C ALA A 116 -13.93 13.11 8.46
N GLN A 117 -14.59 14.08 9.12
CA GLN A 117 -14.28 15.51 8.93
C GLN A 117 -12.83 15.84 9.29
N LYS A 118 -12.33 15.30 10.42
CA LYS A 118 -10.93 15.53 10.84
C LYS A 118 -9.95 14.91 9.84
N LEU A 119 -10.18 13.66 9.43
CA LEU A 119 -9.34 12.98 8.46
C LEU A 119 -9.39 13.68 7.08
N ASP A 120 -10.54 14.20 6.66
CA ASP A 120 -10.67 14.99 5.42
C ASP A 120 -9.80 16.26 5.47
N ALA A 121 -9.85 17.00 6.58
CA ALA A 121 -9.04 18.20 6.78
C ALA A 121 -7.53 17.91 6.75
N GLU A 122 -7.08 16.87 7.47
CA GLU A 122 -5.68 16.44 7.46
C GLU A 122 -5.22 16.04 6.06
N MET A 123 -6.04 15.29 5.34
CA MET A 123 -5.74 14.85 3.98
C MET A 123 -5.66 16.02 2.99
N ARG A 124 -6.56 17.01 3.10
CA ARG A 124 -6.47 18.24 2.30
C ARG A 124 -5.18 19.00 2.58
N ALA A 125 -4.79 19.11 3.85
CA ALA A 125 -3.53 19.77 4.21
C ALA A 125 -2.31 19.05 3.60
N ILE A 126 -2.31 17.70 3.58
CA ILE A 126 -1.26 16.92 2.91
C ILE A 126 -1.26 17.17 1.40
N ILE A 127 -2.43 17.20 0.75
CA ILE A 127 -2.54 17.48 -0.70
C ILE A 127 -1.97 18.86 -1.04
N GLU A 128 -2.32 19.90 -0.28
CA GLU A 128 -1.79 21.26 -0.50
C GLU A 128 -0.28 21.33 -0.24
N GLN A 129 0.21 20.66 0.81
CA GLN A 129 1.65 20.55 1.08
C GLN A 129 2.38 19.87 -0.08
N LYS A 130 1.80 18.83 -0.70
CA LYS A 130 2.39 18.12 -1.84
C LYS A 130 2.37 18.97 -3.11
N ARG A 131 1.32 19.76 -3.35
CA ARG A 131 1.27 20.70 -4.48
C ARG A 131 2.39 21.75 -4.42
N ALA A 132 2.79 22.15 -3.21
CA ALA A 132 3.89 23.06 -2.99
C ALA A 132 5.29 22.42 -3.13
N ARG A 133 5.38 21.11 -3.39
CA ARG A 133 6.63 20.33 -3.51
C ARG A 133 6.67 19.55 -4.83
N PRO A 134 7.01 20.22 -5.96
CA PRO A 134 7.05 19.60 -7.28
C PRO A 134 8.00 18.40 -7.40
N GLU A 135 9.01 18.33 -6.53
CA GLU A 135 10.03 17.27 -6.46
C GLU A 135 9.53 15.98 -5.80
N ALA A 136 8.35 15.98 -5.17
CA ALA A 136 7.80 14.79 -4.52
C ALA A 136 7.47 13.69 -5.55
N THR A 137 7.87 12.46 -5.24
CA THR A 137 7.77 11.31 -6.17
C THR A 137 6.87 10.17 -5.66
N ASP A 138 6.26 10.32 -4.48
CA ASP A 138 5.31 9.37 -3.91
C ASP A 138 4.02 9.25 -4.75
N ILE A 139 3.23 8.21 -4.47
CA ILE A 139 1.99 7.92 -5.20
C ILE A 139 1.02 9.10 -5.14
N LEU A 140 0.88 9.76 -3.99
CA LEU A 140 0.00 10.92 -3.87
C LEU A 140 0.47 12.07 -4.76
N ALA A 141 1.77 12.39 -4.78
CA ALA A 141 2.33 13.38 -5.68
C ALA A 141 2.09 13.01 -7.16
N ALA A 142 2.31 11.74 -7.54
CA ALA A 142 2.05 11.27 -8.89
C ALA A 142 0.57 11.40 -9.28
N LEU A 143 -0.36 11.07 -8.39
CA LEU A 143 -1.80 11.21 -8.63
C LEU A 143 -2.25 12.68 -8.73
N ILE A 144 -1.63 13.59 -7.98
CA ILE A 144 -1.89 15.03 -8.08
C ILE A 144 -1.44 15.59 -9.43
N GLN A 145 -0.32 15.08 -9.95
CA GLN A 145 0.27 15.54 -11.21
C GLN A 145 -0.41 14.93 -12.44
N THR A 146 -1.06 13.77 -12.29
CA THR A 146 -1.66 13.04 -13.41
C THR A 146 -2.88 13.78 -13.98
N HIS A 147 -2.95 13.83 -15.29
CA HIS A 147 -4.08 14.28 -16.09
C HIS A 147 -4.37 13.27 -17.20
N ASP A 148 -5.62 13.14 -17.63
CA ASP A 148 -5.96 12.30 -18.78
C ASP A 148 -5.66 13.01 -20.12
N GLY A 149 -5.98 12.34 -21.23
CA GLY A 149 -5.75 12.86 -22.57
C GLY A 149 -6.54 14.13 -22.91
N ASP A 150 -7.59 14.42 -22.14
CA ASP A 150 -8.45 15.59 -22.28
C ASP A 150 -8.08 16.70 -21.28
N GLY A 151 -7.07 16.45 -20.42
CA GLY A 151 -6.56 17.40 -19.42
C GLY A 151 -7.28 17.34 -18.08
N GLU A 152 -8.24 16.43 -17.90
CA GLU A 152 -8.97 16.27 -16.63
C GLU A 152 -8.07 15.71 -15.53
N LYS A 153 -8.35 16.10 -14.29
CA LYS A 153 -7.58 15.71 -13.10
C LYS A 153 -8.48 15.15 -12.01
N LEU A 154 -7.89 14.36 -11.12
CA LEU A 154 -8.58 13.93 -9.91
C LEU A 154 -8.87 15.16 -9.02
N SER A 155 -10.13 15.31 -8.62
CA SER A 155 -10.51 16.32 -7.62
C SER A 155 -9.95 15.95 -6.25
N ASN A 156 -9.87 16.92 -5.33
CA ASN A 156 -9.42 16.65 -3.96
C ASN A 156 -10.26 15.55 -3.30
N ASP A 157 -11.58 15.54 -3.53
CA ASP A 157 -12.48 14.54 -2.93
C ASP A 157 -12.24 13.13 -3.48
N GLN A 158 -11.89 13.04 -4.78
CA GLN A 158 -11.51 11.79 -5.42
C GLN A 158 -10.15 11.31 -4.90
N LEU A 159 -9.13 12.19 -4.83
CA LEU A 159 -7.83 11.86 -4.26
C LEU A 159 -7.96 11.32 -2.82
N ILE A 160 -8.70 12.03 -1.96
CA ILE A 160 -8.95 11.61 -0.57
C ILE A 160 -9.66 10.26 -0.54
N GLY A 161 -10.65 10.04 -1.42
CA GLY A 161 -11.35 8.76 -1.54
C GLY A 161 -10.42 7.61 -1.91
N GLN A 162 -9.54 7.80 -2.89
CA GLN A 162 -8.60 6.77 -3.33
C GLN A 162 -7.53 6.47 -2.27
N ILE A 163 -6.98 7.50 -1.63
CA ILE A 163 -5.97 7.33 -0.58
C ILE A 163 -6.56 6.56 0.61
N PHE A 164 -7.79 6.89 1.01
CA PHE A 164 -8.49 6.13 2.05
C PHE A 164 -8.65 4.66 1.64
N ALA A 165 -9.09 4.40 0.41
CA ALA A 165 -9.24 3.04 -0.09
C ALA A 165 -7.91 2.26 -0.06
N PHE A 166 -6.84 2.83 -0.65
CA PHE A 166 -5.51 2.23 -0.63
C PHE A 166 -5.00 1.95 0.77
N TYR A 167 -5.14 2.90 1.68
CA TYR A 167 -4.69 2.72 3.05
C TYR A 167 -5.41 1.54 3.73
N THR A 168 -6.71 1.36 3.48
CA THR A 168 -7.48 0.30 4.12
C THR A 168 -7.26 -1.08 3.53
N THR A 169 -7.01 -1.20 2.22
CA THR A 169 -7.00 -2.52 1.54
C THR A 169 -5.64 -2.91 0.97
N ALA A 170 -4.81 -1.95 0.56
CA ALA A 170 -3.67 -2.25 -0.30
C ALA A 170 -2.47 -2.88 0.42
N TYR A 171 -2.42 -2.87 1.75
CA TYR A 171 -1.36 -3.55 2.52
C TYR A 171 -1.69 -5.01 2.84
N GLN A 172 -2.97 -5.38 2.91
CA GLN A 172 -3.38 -6.73 3.34
C GLN A 172 -3.13 -7.78 2.26
N THR A 173 -3.48 -7.47 1.01
CA THR A 173 -3.30 -8.37 -0.15
C THR A 173 -1.84 -8.81 -0.34
N PRO A 174 -0.84 -7.90 -0.41
CA PRO A 174 0.56 -8.32 -0.52
C PRO A 174 1.07 -9.02 0.75
N ALA A 175 0.55 -8.68 1.94
CA ALA A 175 0.95 -9.38 3.17
C ALA A 175 0.53 -10.84 3.13
N ASN A 176 -0.69 -11.13 2.68
CA ASN A 176 -1.18 -12.50 2.50
C ASN A 176 -0.37 -13.24 1.45
N ALA A 177 -0.09 -12.60 0.31
CA ALA A 177 0.76 -13.19 -0.74
C ALA A 177 2.15 -13.55 -0.21
N LEU A 178 2.83 -12.62 0.47
CA LEU A 178 4.15 -12.86 1.06
C LEU A 178 4.11 -13.95 2.14
N THR A 179 3.05 -13.98 2.95
CA THR A 179 2.87 -15.00 4.00
C THR A 179 2.79 -16.40 3.37
N TRP A 180 1.94 -16.58 2.36
CA TRP A 180 1.80 -17.86 1.67
C TRP A 180 3.05 -18.26 0.91
N THR A 181 3.70 -17.32 0.23
CA THR A 181 4.98 -17.59 -0.46
C THR A 181 6.05 -18.10 0.49
N ASN A 182 6.26 -17.41 1.63
CA ASN A 182 7.26 -17.82 2.62
C ASN A 182 6.88 -19.15 3.29
N PHE A 183 5.59 -19.36 3.59
CA PHE A 183 5.10 -20.62 4.13
C PHE A 183 5.38 -21.78 3.17
N LEU A 184 5.04 -21.63 1.88
CA LEU A 184 5.25 -22.65 0.87
C LEU A 184 6.73 -22.97 0.66
N LEU A 185 7.60 -21.96 0.64
CA LEU A 185 9.05 -22.16 0.57
C LEU A 185 9.58 -22.96 1.77
N ALA A 186 9.09 -22.67 2.98
CA ALA A 186 9.46 -23.42 4.17
C ALA A 186 8.99 -24.89 4.12
N GLN A 187 7.90 -25.19 3.41
CA GLN A 187 7.42 -26.56 3.19
C GLN A 187 8.12 -27.30 2.03
N HIS A 188 8.83 -26.58 1.14
CA HIS A 188 9.49 -27.14 -0.03
C HIS A 188 10.99 -26.76 -0.05
N PRO A 189 11.81 -27.34 0.86
CA PRO A 189 13.19 -26.92 1.05
C PRO A 189 14.09 -27.10 -0.18
N HIS A 190 13.75 -28.01 -1.09
CA HIS A 190 14.46 -28.18 -2.36
C HIS A 190 14.25 -26.97 -3.29
N ILE A 191 13.01 -26.46 -3.40
CA ILE A 191 12.70 -25.24 -4.16
C ILE A 191 13.35 -24.03 -3.50
N LEU A 192 13.34 -23.96 -2.16
CA LEU A 192 14.03 -22.89 -1.44
C LEU A 192 15.54 -22.91 -1.73
N ALA A 193 16.18 -24.08 -1.75
CA ALA A 193 17.60 -24.19 -2.09
C ALA A 193 17.88 -23.73 -3.53
N ASP A 194 17.06 -24.15 -4.49
CA ASP A 194 17.19 -23.71 -5.89
C ASP A 194 16.98 -22.20 -6.03
N LEU A 195 16.02 -21.63 -5.31
CA LEU A 195 15.76 -20.19 -5.28
C LEU A 195 16.94 -19.42 -4.67
N LEU A 196 17.50 -19.89 -3.56
CA LEU A 196 18.68 -19.26 -2.95
C LEU A 196 19.88 -19.29 -3.91
N ASN A 197 20.09 -20.39 -4.64
CA ASN A 197 21.12 -20.45 -5.68
C ASN A 197 20.91 -19.40 -6.79
N GLU A 198 19.68 -19.24 -7.29
CA GLU A 198 19.36 -18.19 -8.27
C GLU A 198 19.65 -16.78 -7.70
N LEU A 199 19.24 -16.51 -6.47
CA LEU A 199 19.45 -15.22 -5.83
C LEU A 199 20.95 -14.93 -5.61
N ASP A 200 21.73 -15.91 -5.14
CA ASP A 200 23.18 -15.76 -4.93
C ASP A 200 23.93 -15.53 -6.25
N GLU A 201 23.56 -16.26 -7.31
CA GLU A 201 24.16 -16.13 -8.63
C GLU A 201 23.86 -14.76 -9.27
N LYS A 202 22.64 -14.23 -9.11
CA LYS A 202 22.21 -13.00 -9.79
C LYS A 202 22.41 -11.72 -8.99
N LEU A 203 22.36 -11.80 -7.65
CA LEU A 203 22.35 -10.63 -6.76
C LEU A 203 23.64 -10.48 -5.95
N HIS A 204 24.43 -11.55 -5.79
CA HIS A 204 25.71 -11.53 -5.08
C HIS A 204 25.62 -10.92 -3.66
N GLY A 205 24.53 -11.20 -2.94
CA GLY A 205 24.30 -10.72 -1.58
C GLY A 205 23.91 -9.23 -1.46
N THR A 206 23.64 -8.55 -2.58
CA THR A 206 23.17 -7.16 -2.58
C THR A 206 21.67 -7.07 -2.83
N PRO A 207 20.98 -6.01 -2.34
CA PRO A 207 19.58 -5.78 -2.70
C PRO A 207 19.40 -5.70 -4.23
N PRO A 208 18.35 -6.33 -4.80
CA PRO A 208 18.18 -6.38 -6.25
C PRO A 208 17.96 -4.99 -6.85
N THR A 209 18.46 -4.70 -8.04
CA THR A 209 17.99 -3.56 -8.84
C THR A 209 16.72 -3.92 -9.63
N SER A 210 16.03 -2.90 -10.12
CA SER A 210 14.91 -3.02 -11.07
C SER A 210 15.22 -3.99 -12.22
N GLU A 211 16.39 -3.83 -12.83
CA GLU A 211 16.81 -4.60 -14.00
C GLU A 211 17.08 -6.06 -13.62
N GLN A 212 17.67 -6.31 -12.44
CA GLN A 212 17.95 -7.65 -11.96
C GLN A 212 16.68 -8.43 -11.63
N LEU A 213 15.59 -7.77 -11.21
CA LEU A 213 14.31 -8.46 -10.95
C LEU A 213 13.78 -9.20 -12.19
N SER A 214 14.04 -8.68 -13.39
CA SER A 214 13.65 -9.35 -14.65
C SER A 214 14.48 -10.60 -14.97
N GLN A 215 15.55 -10.84 -14.22
CA GLN A 215 16.50 -11.94 -14.40
C GLN A 215 16.34 -13.04 -13.33
N LEU A 216 15.24 -13.02 -12.57
CA LEU A 216 14.92 -13.98 -11.50
C LEU A 216 13.69 -14.83 -11.87
N PRO A 217 13.77 -15.68 -12.91
CA PRO A 217 12.62 -16.45 -13.39
C PRO A 217 12.09 -17.46 -12.36
N LEU A 218 12.93 -18.06 -11.52
CA LEU A 218 12.47 -18.97 -10.48
C LEU A 218 11.74 -18.21 -9.37
N LEU A 219 12.26 -17.06 -8.93
CA LEU A 219 11.53 -16.18 -8.01
C LEU A 219 10.14 -15.80 -8.56
N GLU A 220 10.07 -15.43 -9.84
CA GLU A 220 8.80 -15.10 -10.50
C GLU A 220 7.83 -16.29 -10.49
N CYS A 221 8.31 -17.50 -10.80
CA CYS A 221 7.54 -18.73 -10.74
C CYS A 221 7.04 -19.03 -9.32
N VAL A 222 7.89 -18.88 -8.30
CA VAL A 222 7.53 -19.10 -6.89
C VAL A 222 6.40 -18.16 -6.45
N VAL A 223 6.50 -16.87 -6.78
CA VAL A 223 5.45 -15.89 -6.45
C VAL A 223 4.16 -16.22 -7.20
N LYS A 224 4.24 -16.50 -8.51
CA LYS A 224 3.07 -16.84 -9.34
C LYS A 224 2.38 -18.11 -8.87
N GLU A 225 3.14 -19.14 -8.52
CA GLU A 225 2.60 -20.42 -8.06
C GLU A 225 1.93 -20.28 -6.68
N SER A 226 2.53 -19.47 -5.80
CA SER A 226 1.92 -19.13 -4.51
C SER A 226 0.57 -18.41 -4.69
N LEU A 227 0.49 -17.45 -5.63
CA LEU A 227 -0.75 -16.76 -5.98
C LEU A 227 -1.76 -17.67 -6.69
N ARG A 228 -1.31 -18.68 -7.45
CA ARG A 228 -2.17 -19.68 -8.09
C ARG A 228 -2.85 -20.58 -7.05
N LEU A 229 -2.11 -20.99 -6.01
CA LEU A 229 -2.61 -21.85 -4.94
C LEU A 229 -3.43 -21.07 -3.91
N PHE A 230 -2.96 -19.89 -3.52
CA PHE A 230 -3.54 -19.06 -2.47
C PHE A 230 -3.71 -17.60 -2.94
N PRO A 231 -4.70 -17.33 -3.81
CA PRO A 231 -5.00 -15.98 -4.23
C PRO A 231 -5.55 -15.17 -3.04
N PRO A 232 -5.00 -13.97 -2.77
CA PRO A 232 -5.42 -13.10 -1.67
C PRO A 232 -6.71 -12.32 -1.94
#